data_AF-A0A368VZD0-F1
#
_entry.id   AF-A0A368VZD0-F1
#
_cell.length_a   1.000
_cell.length_b   1.000
_cell.length_c   1.000
_cell.angle_alpha   90.00
_cell.angle_beta   90.00
_cell.angle_gamma   90.00
#
_symmetry.space_group_name_H-M   'P 1'
#
loop_
_entity.id
_entity.type
_entity.pdbx_description
1 polymer ?
#
loop_
_entity_poly.entity_id
_entity_poly.type
_entity_poly.pdbx_seq_one_letter_code
_entity_poly.pdbx_strand_id
1 'polypeptide(L)'
;MRHFVLSPGFHNDTNAAKQLLQHYIESGHSDLLTEEMILGIGGGIGYGYFTFYYEKEDFTNFHLGTRAGWEDSAGFISGIFRSLGIPLEQKQTKNKDAALKLISNYSEQGRPSIIPVHHGIFENCSLQENGYPIYCIVYGLERETGTAKLAFRYSDGITISIEQLMEGRSRLSTAKLVNQALFIPDASYEEAAKVTMETIIAASKQGIERCLAHAHSTRMANFGISALYKWETRLTAGDKQSWIRLFEAPKHWSKALYSTVRHIVHNTDGSAFRPAYAAFLNQVGTLIDEPLLNECGERFEKTGALWRQLADLALPDEADAAKALKALIIDTEQLIRNGGMQHADYVQRLDGMSKQRKEMEQAADWKTEQKKEHFMAMSRIVGQIAAQEKEALDVLQAALQSARWA
;
A
#
# COMPACT_ATOMS: atom_id res chain seq x y z
N MET A 1 20.79 -3.84 -24.27
CA MET A 1 19.46 -3.52 -23.69
C MET A 1 19.40 -4.22 -22.34
N ARG A 2 19.11 -3.52 -21.23
CA ARG A 2 19.05 -4.15 -19.90
C ARG A 2 17.82 -5.07 -19.83
N HIS A 3 18.00 -6.26 -19.26
CA HIS A 3 16.89 -7.18 -19.03
C HIS A 3 16.13 -6.73 -17.77
N PHE A 4 14.80 -6.65 -17.86
CA PHE A 4 13.97 -6.34 -16.71
C PHE A 4 13.92 -7.54 -15.76
N VAL A 5 14.21 -7.32 -14.48
CA VAL A 5 14.23 -8.38 -13.46
C VAL A 5 12.98 -8.27 -12.61
N LEU A 6 12.21 -9.36 -12.57
CA LEU A 6 11.04 -9.48 -11.71
C LEU A 6 11.45 -9.62 -10.25
N SER A 7 10.74 -8.91 -9.36
CA SER A 7 10.95 -9.04 -7.93
C SER A 7 9.62 -8.95 -7.18
N PRO A 8 9.31 -9.91 -6.28
CA PRO A 8 8.11 -9.85 -5.47
C PRO A 8 8.14 -8.64 -4.51
N GLY A 9 6.98 -8.31 -3.94
CA GLY A 9 6.86 -7.14 -3.08
C GLY A 9 5.65 -7.10 -2.15
N PHE A 10 5.81 -6.45 -1.00
CA PHE A 10 4.75 -6.37 0.00
C PHE A 10 3.75 -5.25 -0.30
N HIS A 11 4.11 -4.26 -1.12
CA HIS A 11 3.21 -3.18 -1.49
C HIS A 11 3.38 -2.75 -2.94
N ASN A 12 2.26 -2.56 -3.64
CA ASN A 12 2.25 -2.34 -5.08
C ASN A 12 3.01 -1.07 -5.49
N ASP A 13 2.82 0.04 -4.79
CA ASP A 13 3.45 1.32 -5.17
C ASP A 13 4.97 1.29 -4.92
N THR A 14 5.41 0.77 -3.76
CA THR A 14 6.84 0.64 -3.42
C THR A 14 7.52 -0.39 -4.30
N ASN A 15 6.87 -1.51 -4.59
CA ASN A 15 7.41 -2.55 -5.46
C ASN A 15 7.54 -2.07 -6.90
N ALA A 16 6.55 -1.33 -7.43
CA ALA A 16 6.63 -0.73 -8.76
C ALA A 16 7.79 0.28 -8.84
N ALA A 17 7.93 1.15 -7.83
CA ALA A 17 9.05 2.08 -7.76
C ALA A 17 10.41 1.35 -7.64
N LYS A 18 10.52 0.34 -6.77
CA LYS A 18 11.73 -0.49 -6.61
C LYS A 18 12.15 -1.14 -7.93
N GLN A 19 11.23 -1.87 -8.57
CA GLN A 19 11.54 -2.59 -9.80
C GLN A 19 11.96 -1.64 -10.93
N LEU A 20 11.33 -0.46 -11.02
CA LEU A 20 11.73 0.56 -11.97
C LEU A 20 13.13 1.11 -11.65
N LEU A 21 13.44 1.43 -10.38
CA LEU A 21 14.75 1.90 -9.95
C LEU A 21 15.85 0.87 -10.19
N GLN A 22 15.61 -0.41 -9.86
CA GLN A 22 16.55 -1.51 -10.09
C GLN A 22 16.89 -1.75 -11.56
N HIS A 23 15.98 -1.40 -12.49
CA HIS A 23 16.27 -1.46 -13.92
C HIS A 23 17.30 -0.41 -14.36
N TYR A 24 17.32 0.76 -13.71
CA TYR A 24 18.11 1.92 -14.14
C TYR A 24 19.35 2.21 -13.27
N ILE A 25 19.33 1.87 -12.00
CA ILE A 25 20.44 2.12 -11.07
C ILE A 25 21.44 0.95 -11.10
N GLU A 26 22.73 1.25 -10.93
CA GLU A 26 23.78 0.22 -10.86
C GLU A 26 23.69 -0.60 -9.55
N SER A 27 24.10 -1.87 -9.61
CA SER A 27 23.83 -2.89 -8.59
C SER A 27 24.20 -2.46 -7.15
N GLY A 28 25.35 -1.80 -6.96
CA GLY A 28 25.82 -1.44 -5.61
C GLY A 28 24.92 -0.45 -4.85
N HIS A 29 24.28 0.50 -5.53
CA HIS A 29 23.34 1.43 -4.88
C HIS A 29 21.90 0.94 -4.97
N SER A 30 21.54 0.17 -5.99
CA SER A 30 20.20 -0.41 -6.10
C SER A 30 19.88 -1.40 -4.98
N ASP A 31 20.90 -2.08 -4.44
CA ASP A 31 20.73 -3.04 -3.34
C ASP A 31 20.30 -2.37 -2.02
N LEU A 32 20.59 -1.08 -1.86
CA LEU A 32 20.14 -0.29 -0.70
C LEU A 32 18.69 0.17 -0.84
N LEU A 33 18.16 0.20 -2.07
CA LEU A 33 16.80 0.65 -2.39
C LEU A 33 15.79 -0.51 -2.27
N THR A 34 15.77 -1.11 -1.08
CA THR A 34 14.75 -2.09 -0.68
C THR A 34 13.35 -1.46 -0.63
N GLU A 35 12.28 -2.26 -0.54
CA GLU A 35 10.93 -1.68 -0.42
C GLU A 35 10.76 -0.90 0.88
N GLU A 36 11.41 -1.31 1.96
CA GLU A 36 11.50 -0.59 3.22
C GLU A 36 12.13 0.80 3.02
N MET A 37 13.28 0.86 2.33
CA MET A 37 13.94 2.14 2.00
C MET A 37 13.07 3.03 1.11
N ILE A 38 12.45 2.45 0.07
CA ILE A 38 11.55 3.17 -0.84
C ILE A 38 10.30 3.69 -0.12
N LEU A 39 9.73 2.90 0.79
CA LEU A 39 8.63 3.30 1.65
C LEU A 39 9.03 4.51 2.49
N GLY A 40 10.19 4.44 3.16
CA GLY A 40 10.72 5.51 4.00
C GLY A 40 10.95 6.82 3.23
N ILE A 41 11.66 6.76 2.10
CA ILE A 41 11.90 7.91 1.20
C ILE A 41 10.57 8.53 0.74
N GLY A 42 9.56 7.71 0.46
CA GLY A 42 8.24 8.16 0.04
C GLY A 42 7.40 8.83 1.15
N GLY A 43 7.84 8.76 2.41
CA GLY A 43 7.14 9.35 3.55
C GLY A 43 6.72 8.34 4.63
N GLY A 44 6.97 7.05 4.43
CA GLY A 44 6.76 6.03 5.45
C GLY A 44 5.29 5.80 5.82
N ILE A 45 5.05 5.65 7.12
CA ILE A 45 3.74 5.38 7.69
C ILE A 45 2.79 6.58 7.60
N GLY A 46 1.51 6.28 7.57
CA GLY A 46 0.43 7.27 7.56
C GLY A 46 -0.71 6.90 8.49
N TYR A 47 -1.65 7.84 8.54
CA TYR A 47 -2.80 7.82 9.43
C TYR A 47 -4.00 8.42 8.70
N GLY A 48 -4.98 7.57 8.41
CA GLY A 48 -6.23 7.93 7.76
C GLY A 48 -7.35 7.08 8.30
N TYR A 49 -8.52 7.68 8.59
CA TYR A 49 -9.70 6.95 9.01
C TYR A 49 -10.97 7.58 8.44
N PHE A 50 -11.73 6.77 7.68
CA PHE A 50 -12.97 7.18 7.05
C PHE A 50 -14.02 6.09 7.15
N THR A 51 -15.26 6.47 7.45
CA THR A 51 -16.45 5.61 7.31
C THR A 51 -17.33 6.17 6.21
N PHE A 52 -17.86 5.28 5.38
CA PHE A 52 -18.78 5.61 4.30
C PHE A 52 -20.11 4.89 4.57
N TYR A 53 -21.21 5.63 4.49
CA TYR A 53 -22.55 5.10 4.62
C TYR A 53 -23.42 5.69 3.52
N TYR A 54 -23.96 4.83 2.68
CA TYR A 54 -24.89 5.20 1.61
C TYR A 54 -26.16 4.37 1.79
N GLU A 55 -27.21 5.02 2.30
CA GLU A 55 -28.46 4.39 2.70
C GLU A 55 -29.22 3.78 1.51
N LYS A 56 -29.22 4.44 0.35
CA LYS A 56 -29.95 3.98 -0.85
C LYS A 56 -29.37 2.69 -1.41
N GLU A 57 -28.05 2.54 -1.34
CA GLU A 57 -27.30 1.40 -1.84
C GLU A 57 -27.13 0.31 -0.77
N ASP A 58 -27.65 0.54 0.45
CA ASP A 58 -27.43 -0.30 1.63
C ASP A 58 -25.96 -0.72 1.74
N PHE A 59 -25.10 0.30 1.72
CA PHE A 59 -23.65 0.17 1.72
C PHE A 59 -23.04 0.90 2.91
N THR A 60 -22.36 0.14 3.76
CA THR A 60 -21.42 0.69 4.75
C THR A 60 -20.03 0.16 4.46
N ASN A 61 -19.01 0.99 4.60
CA ASN A 61 -17.61 0.57 4.59
C ASN A 61 -16.75 1.49 5.44
N PHE A 62 -15.51 1.09 5.70
CA PHE A 62 -14.51 2.01 6.23
C PHE A 62 -13.16 1.84 5.51
N HIS A 63 -12.32 2.87 5.63
CA HIS A 63 -11.01 2.94 5.03
C HIS A 63 -9.97 3.36 6.06
N LEU A 64 -8.83 2.68 6.07
CA LEU A 64 -7.64 3.07 6.81
C LEU A 64 -6.52 3.45 5.85
N GLY A 65 -5.97 4.63 6.05
CA GLY A 65 -4.74 5.06 5.39
C GLY A 65 -3.55 4.79 6.29
N THR A 66 -2.70 3.83 5.92
CA THR A 66 -1.58 3.37 6.76
C THR A 66 -0.20 3.78 6.23
N ARG A 67 -0.13 4.34 5.00
CA ARG A 67 1.05 4.94 4.36
C ARG A 67 0.88 6.46 4.25
N ALA A 68 1.95 7.25 4.37
CA ALA A 68 1.88 8.69 4.12
C ALA A 68 1.47 8.96 2.67
N GLY A 69 0.48 9.83 2.45
CA GLY A 69 -0.06 10.10 1.11
C GLY A 69 -0.74 8.88 0.48
N TRP A 70 -1.47 8.10 1.28
CA TRP A 70 -2.21 6.91 0.85
C TRP A 70 -3.28 7.22 -0.22
N GLU A 71 -3.72 8.47 -0.31
CA GLU A 71 -4.73 8.94 -1.27
C GLU A 71 -4.17 9.25 -2.66
N ASP A 72 -2.84 9.32 -2.82
CA ASP A 72 -2.18 9.72 -4.07
C ASP A 72 -0.95 8.86 -4.39
N SER A 73 -1.18 7.67 -4.94
CA SER A 73 -0.12 6.75 -5.37
C SER A 73 0.82 7.35 -6.44
N ALA A 74 0.30 8.11 -7.42
CA ALA A 74 1.15 8.75 -8.43
C ALA A 74 2.05 9.82 -7.81
N GLY A 75 1.50 10.63 -6.90
CA GLY A 75 2.26 11.63 -6.14
C GLY A 75 3.31 11.00 -5.22
N PHE A 76 2.97 9.89 -4.56
CA PHE A 76 3.89 9.11 -3.73
C PHE A 76 5.07 8.58 -4.55
N ILE A 77 4.80 7.86 -5.65
CA ILE A 77 5.82 7.32 -6.55
C ILE A 77 6.68 8.46 -7.10
N SER A 78 6.06 9.50 -7.68
CA SER A 78 6.81 10.65 -8.21
C SER A 78 7.60 11.40 -7.14
N GLY A 79 7.14 11.36 -5.89
CA GLY A 79 7.83 11.92 -4.73
C GLY A 79 9.13 11.18 -4.42
N ILE A 80 9.13 9.84 -4.52
CA ILE A 80 10.33 8.99 -4.33
C ILE A 80 11.40 9.35 -5.37
N PHE A 81 11.05 9.28 -6.65
CA PHE A 81 11.97 9.56 -7.75
C PHE A 81 12.56 10.98 -7.65
N ARG A 82 11.71 11.97 -7.36
CA ARG A 82 12.15 13.35 -7.16
C ARG A 82 13.12 13.51 -5.99
N SER A 83 12.88 12.82 -4.87
CA SER A 83 13.76 12.89 -3.69
C SER A 83 15.13 12.28 -4.00
N LEU A 84 15.17 11.27 -4.87
CA LEU A 84 16.39 10.68 -5.41
C LEU A 84 17.04 11.49 -6.55
N GLY A 85 16.49 12.66 -6.92
CA GLY A 85 17.01 13.47 -8.02
C GLY A 85 16.74 12.89 -9.41
N ILE A 86 15.84 11.93 -9.55
CA ILE A 86 15.49 11.28 -10.82
C ILE A 86 14.19 11.90 -11.36
N PRO A 87 14.22 12.57 -12.51
CA PRO A 87 12.99 13.01 -13.17
C PRO A 87 12.08 11.84 -13.54
N LEU A 88 10.81 11.94 -13.17
CA LEU A 88 9.76 11.01 -13.58
C LEU A 88 8.68 11.80 -14.34
N GLU A 89 8.50 11.47 -15.62
CA GLU A 89 7.48 12.08 -16.47
C GLU A 89 6.15 11.36 -16.30
N GLN A 90 5.12 12.11 -15.93
CA GLN A 90 3.74 11.65 -15.97
C GLN A 90 3.09 12.07 -17.28
N LYS A 91 2.68 11.09 -18.09
CA LYS A 91 1.94 11.32 -19.34
C LYS A 91 0.53 10.76 -19.22
N GLN A 92 -0.44 11.48 -19.78
CA GLN A 92 -1.85 11.06 -19.79
C GLN A 92 -2.51 11.47 -21.11
N THR A 93 -3.35 10.60 -21.65
CA THR A 93 -4.24 10.93 -22.78
C THR A 93 -5.52 10.11 -22.71
N LYS A 94 -6.67 10.70 -23.06
CA LYS A 94 -7.95 9.97 -23.09
C LYS A 94 -8.05 8.99 -24.27
N ASN A 95 -7.21 9.13 -25.29
CA ASN A 95 -7.21 8.25 -26.45
C ASN A 95 -6.44 6.95 -26.14
N LYS A 96 -7.13 5.79 -26.17
CA LYS A 96 -6.54 4.48 -25.82
C LYS A 96 -5.39 4.09 -26.74
N ASP A 97 -5.51 4.34 -28.04
CA ASP A 97 -4.47 3.99 -29.03
C ASP A 97 -3.22 4.85 -28.87
N ALA A 98 -3.38 6.15 -28.62
CA ALA A 98 -2.28 7.05 -28.35
C ALA A 98 -1.56 6.66 -27.04
N ALA A 99 -2.32 6.27 -26.01
CA ALA A 99 -1.76 5.79 -24.75
C ALA A 99 -1.01 4.46 -24.90
N LEU A 100 -1.50 3.55 -25.73
CA LEU A 100 -0.81 2.29 -26.05
C LEU A 100 0.46 2.57 -26.86
N LYS A 101 0.38 3.42 -27.89
CA LYS A 101 1.53 3.80 -28.72
C LYS A 101 2.66 4.39 -27.88
N LEU A 102 2.31 5.22 -26.89
CA LEU A 102 3.30 5.77 -25.96
C LEU A 102 4.04 4.67 -25.19
N ILE A 103 3.33 3.73 -24.57
CA ILE A 103 3.98 2.63 -23.83
C ILE A 103 4.80 1.75 -24.78
N SER A 104 4.26 1.45 -25.97
CA SER A 104 4.95 0.65 -26.98
C SER A 104 6.29 1.26 -27.37
N ASN A 105 6.34 2.57 -27.64
CA ASN A 105 7.57 3.24 -28.02
C ASN A 105 8.65 3.12 -26.94
N TYR A 106 8.29 3.17 -25.66
CA TYR A 106 9.24 2.96 -24.56
C TYR A 106 9.62 1.47 -24.43
N SER A 107 8.65 0.57 -24.47
CA SER A 107 8.89 -0.88 -24.35
C SER A 107 9.78 -1.42 -25.46
N GLU A 108 9.63 -0.96 -26.71
CA GLU A 108 10.48 -1.34 -27.86
C GLU A 108 11.95 -0.93 -27.66
N GLN A 109 12.20 0.06 -26.81
CA GLN A 109 13.54 0.51 -26.43
C GLN A 109 14.05 -0.16 -25.14
N GLY A 110 13.35 -1.17 -24.64
CA GLY A 110 13.69 -1.90 -23.40
C GLY A 110 13.44 -1.08 -22.14
N ARG A 111 12.45 -0.18 -22.18
CA ARG A 111 12.16 0.75 -21.08
C ARG A 111 10.81 0.43 -20.44
N PRO A 112 10.81 -0.06 -19.20
CA PRO A 112 9.59 -0.31 -18.48
C PRO A 112 8.89 1.01 -18.10
N SER A 113 7.59 0.92 -17.82
CA SER A 113 6.80 2.06 -17.35
C SER A 113 5.88 1.66 -16.21
N ILE A 114 5.65 2.56 -15.25
CA ILE A 114 4.64 2.35 -14.21
C ILE A 114 3.30 2.84 -14.76
N ILE A 115 2.26 2.04 -14.64
CA ILE A 115 0.90 2.41 -15.04
C ILE A 115 -0.09 2.11 -13.92
N PRO A 116 -1.14 2.94 -13.75
CA PRO A 116 -2.36 2.48 -13.10
C PRO A 116 -3.16 1.60 -14.05
N VAL A 117 -3.68 0.50 -13.55
CA VAL A 117 -4.59 -0.40 -14.26
C VAL A 117 -5.67 -0.92 -13.33
N HIS A 118 -6.81 -1.33 -13.88
CA HIS A 118 -7.93 -1.92 -13.15
C HIS A 118 -7.48 -3.15 -12.35
N HIS A 119 -7.74 -3.18 -11.04
CA HIS A 119 -7.37 -4.30 -10.14
C HIS A 119 -7.75 -5.69 -10.66
N GLY A 120 -8.94 -5.81 -11.27
CA GLY A 120 -9.41 -7.03 -11.92
C GLY A 120 -8.45 -7.68 -12.94
N ILE A 121 -7.47 -6.97 -13.49
CA ILE A 121 -6.39 -7.57 -14.31
C ILE A 121 -5.62 -8.66 -13.55
N PHE A 122 -5.48 -8.52 -12.23
CA PHE A 122 -4.73 -9.42 -11.36
C PHE A 122 -5.64 -10.37 -10.56
N GLU A 123 -6.93 -10.38 -10.88
CA GLU A 123 -7.94 -11.20 -10.22
C GLU A 123 -8.55 -12.14 -11.28
N ASN A 124 -9.82 -11.94 -11.63
CA ASN A 124 -10.56 -12.78 -12.57
C ASN A 124 -10.76 -12.12 -13.95
N CYS A 125 -9.98 -11.09 -14.29
CA CYS A 125 -10.13 -10.28 -15.50
C CYS A 125 -11.52 -9.63 -15.65
N SER A 126 -12.28 -9.45 -14.56
CA SER A 126 -13.55 -8.72 -14.57
C SER A 126 -13.28 -7.22 -14.58
N LEU A 127 -13.23 -6.64 -15.78
CA LEU A 127 -12.96 -5.22 -16.01
C LEU A 127 -14.26 -4.41 -16.03
N GLN A 128 -14.91 -4.27 -14.89
CA GLN A 128 -16.13 -3.47 -14.77
C GLN A 128 -15.82 -1.96 -14.95
N GLU A 129 -16.85 -1.15 -15.22
CA GLU A 129 -16.70 0.31 -15.18
C GLU A 129 -16.37 0.79 -13.76
N ASN A 130 -15.63 1.90 -13.66
CA ASN A 130 -15.18 2.49 -12.40
C ASN A 130 -14.34 1.54 -11.52
N GLY A 131 -13.44 0.78 -12.13
CA GLY A 131 -12.53 -0.08 -11.41
C GLY A 131 -11.52 0.67 -10.56
N TYR A 132 -11.20 0.10 -9.39
CA TYR A 132 -10.15 0.62 -8.53
C TYR A 132 -8.78 0.51 -9.24
N PRO A 133 -8.00 1.61 -9.29
CA PRO A 133 -6.68 1.63 -9.90
C PRO A 133 -5.63 1.00 -8.98
N ILE A 134 -4.76 0.16 -9.54
CA ILE A 134 -3.53 -0.28 -8.88
C ILE A 134 -2.34 -0.05 -9.81
N TYR A 135 -1.19 0.30 -9.23
CA TYR A 135 0.02 0.57 -9.99
C TYR A 135 0.83 -0.71 -10.20
N CYS A 136 1.27 -0.92 -11.43
CA CYS A 136 2.12 -2.04 -11.84
C CYS A 136 3.12 -1.58 -12.91
N ILE A 137 4.04 -2.45 -13.30
CA ILE A 137 5.00 -2.17 -14.37
C ILE A 137 4.53 -2.84 -15.66
N VAL A 138 4.57 -2.13 -16.80
CA VAL A 138 4.64 -2.76 -18.12
C VAL A 138 6.12 -2.85 -18.50
N TYR A 139 6.64 -4.06 -18.69
CA TYR A 139 8.05 -4.28 -19.06
C TYR A 139 8.23 -4.94 -20.44
N GLY A 140 7.13 -5.32 -21.09
CA GLY A 140 7.15 -5.87 -22.44
C GLY A 140 5.83 -5.68 -23.17
N LEU A 141 5.90 -5.37 -24.46
CA LEU A 141 4.79 -5.35 -25.40
C LEU A 141 5.20 -6.10 -26.66
N GLU A 142 4.47 -7.16 -26.99
CA GLU A 142 4.71 -7.98 -28.17
C GLU A 142 3.56 -7.78 -29.15
N ARG A 143 3.76 -6.90 -30.15
CA ARG A 143 2.71 -6.55 -31.11
C ARG A 143 2.29 -7.71 -32.00
N GLU A 144 3.23 -8.60 -32.35
CA GLU A 144 2.99 -9.74 -33.23
C GLU A 144 2.04 -10.76 -32.59
N THR A 145 2.22 -11.02 -31.29
CA THR A 145 1.38 -11.94 -30.51
C THR A 145 0.18 -11.24 -29.87
N GLY A 146 0.15 -9.90 -29.90
CA GLY A 146 -0.92 -9.11 -29.31
C GLY A 146 -0.91 -9.12 -27.78
N THR A 147 0.24 -9.31 -27.14
CA THR A 147 0.36 -9.46 -25.68
C THR A 147 1.16 -8.35 -25.01
N ALA A 148 0.90 -8.16 -23.71
CA ALA A 148 1.62 -7.28 -22.82
C ALA A 148 2.10 -8.07 -21.59
N LYS A 149 3.31 -7.77 -21.13
CA LYS A 149 3.91 -8.36 -19.93
C LYS A 149 3.92 -7.34 -18.80
N LEU A 150 3.31 -7.72 -17.69
CA LEU A 150 3.15 -6.90 -16.49
C LEU A 150 3.92 -7.49 -15.32
N ALA A 151 4.64 -6.63 -14.59
CA ALA A 151 5.19 -7.00 -13.29
C ALA A 151 4.36 -6.37 -12.18
N PHE A 152 4.10 -7.17 -11.15
CA PHE A 152 3.39 -6.78 -9.95
C PHE A 152 4.12 -7.39 -8.75
N ARG A 153 3.41 -7.57 -7.64
CA ARG A 153 3.96 -8.04 -6.37
C ARG A 153 4.31 -9.53 -6.33
N TYR A 154 3.93 -10.31 -7.34
CA TYR A 154 4.13 -11.76 -7.38
C TYR A 154 5.55 -12.14 -7.79
N SER A 155 5.91 -13.42 -7.62
CA SER A 155 7.21 -13.94 -8.06
C SER A 155 7.35 -14.03 -9.57
N ASP A 156 6.23 -14.09 -10.29
CA ASP A 156 6.13 -14.18 -11.74
C ASP A 156 5.54 -12.91 -12.37
N GLY A 157 5.83 -12.72 -13.65
CA GLY A 157 5.20 -11.71 -14.48
C GLY A 157 3.91 -12.25 -15.09
N ILE A 158 2.96 -11.36 -15.38
CA ILE A 158 1.67 -11.73 -15.97
C ILE A 158 1.68 -11.35 -17.44
N THR A 159 1.16 -12.24 -18.27
CA THR A 159 0.91 -11.96 -19.69
C THR A 159 -0.57 -11.78 -19.92
N ILE A 160 -0.96 -10.62 -20.45
CA ILE A 160 -2.35 -10.29 -20.83
C ILE A 160 -2.41 -9.89 -22.30
N SER A 161 -3.61 -9.85 -22.89
CA SER A 161 -3.76 -9.26 -24.22
C SER A 161 -3.61 -7.73 -24.18
N ILE A 162 -3.17 -7.15 -25.30
CA ILE A 162 -3.12 -5.69 -25.47
C ILE A 162 -4.52 -5.08 -25.29
N GLU A 163 -5.58 -5.78 -25.71
CA GLU A 163 -6.96 -5.35 -25.50
C GLU A 163 -7.31 -5.26 -24.00
N GLN A 164 -6.95 -6.29 -23.21
CA GLN A 164 -7.14 -6.27 -21.76
C GLN A 164 -6.38 -5.11 -21.11
N LEU A 165 -5.14 -4.84 -21.55
CA LEU A 165 -4.37 -3.69 -21.08
C LEU A 165 -5.07 -2.36 -21.38
N MET A 166 -5.55 -2.18 -22.62
CA MET A 166 -6.25 -0.96 -23.04
C MET A 166 -7.56 -0.77 -22.27
N GLU A 167 -8.36 -1.82 -22.14
CA GLU A 167 -9.63 -1.76 -21.42
C GLU A 167 -9.40 -1.49 -19.93
N GLY A 168 -8.48 -2.22 -19.29
CA GLY A 168 -8.16 -2.08 -17.87
C GLY A 168 -7.64 -0.68 -17.51
N ARG A 169 -6.96 0.00 -18.43
CA ARG A 169 -6.51 1.40 -18.21
C ARG A 169 -7.60 2.43 -18.49
N SER A 170 -8.60 2.08 -19.29
CA SER A 170 -9.67 2.99 -19.69
C SER A 170 -10.86 3.02 -18.72
N ARG A 171 -11.11 1.93 -17.99
CA ARG A 171 -12.26 1.75 -17.09
C ARG A 171 -11.98 2.12 -15.63
N LEU A 172 -10.99 2.98 -15.39
CA LEU A 172 -10.61 3.38 -14.03
C LEU A 172 -11.62 4.35 -13.41
N SER A 173 -11.89 4.19 -12.11
CA SER A 173 -12.80 5.05 -11.33
C SER A 173 -12.40 6.52 -11.28
N THR A 174 -11.12 6.82 -11.53
CA THR A 174 -10.58 8.17 -11.44
C THR A 174 -10.15 8.64 -12.82
N ALA A 175 -10.90 9.58 -13.40
CA ALA A 175 -10.67 10.10 -14.74
C ALA A 175 -9.25 10.69 -14.96
N LYS A 176 -8.58 11.17 -13.89
CA LYS A 176 -7.19 11.66 -13.94
C LYS A 176 -6.13 10.55 -14.06
N LEU A 177 -6.52 9.30 -13.80
CA LEU A 177 -5.64 8.13 -13.87
C LEU A 177 -5.87 7.31 -15.14
N VAL A 178 -7.02 7.50 -15.80
CA VAL A 178 -7.34 6.86 -17.08
C VAL A 178 -6.18 7.10 -18.06
N ASN A 179 -5.61 5.98 -18.55
CA ASN A 179 -4.50 5.94 -19.51
C ASN A 179 -3.26 6.75 -19.10
N GLN A 180 -3.07 7.00 -17.81
CA GLN A 180 -1.84 7.56 -17.28
C GLN A 180 -0.68 6.55 -17.43
N ALA A 181 0.54 7.06 -17.50
CA ALA A 181 1.77 6.28 -17.39
C ALA A 181 2.90 7.16 -16.85
N LEU A 182 3.80 6.58 -16.07
CA LEU A 182 4.98 7.21 -15.51
C LEU A 182 6.24 6.62 -16.16
N PHE A 183 7.14 7.48 -16.61
CA PHE A 183 8.36 7.12 -17.35
C PHE A 183 9.58 7.83 -16.79
N ILE A 184 10.74 7.19 -16.84
CA ILE A 184 12.01 7.90 -16.74
C ILE A 184 12.37 8.41 -18.15
N PRO A 185 12.53 9.74 -18.33
CA PRO A 185 12.94 10.31 -19.61
C PRO A 185 14.31 9.81 -20.06
N ASP A 186 14.55 9.76 -21.37
CA ASP A 186 15.82 9.35 -21.97
C ASP A 186 17.00 10.14 -21.44
N ALA A 187 16.81 11.47 -21.37
CA ALA A 187 17.80 12.42 -20.88
C ALA A 187 18.03 12.32 -19.36
N SER A 188 17.36 11.39 -18.67
CA SER A 188 17.43 11.21 -17.21
C SER A 188 18.07 9.87 -16.80
N TYR A 189 18.58 9.08 -17.77
CA TYR A 189 19.22 7.80 -17.46
C TYR A 189 20.58 7.94 -16.80
N GLU A 190 21.36 8.94 -17.19
CA GLU A 190 22.63 9.21 -16.53
C GLU A 190 22.40 9.71 -15.09
N GLU A 191 21.32 10.45 -14.85
CA GLU A 191 20.90 10.93 -13.54
C GLU A 191 20.48 9.78 -12.63
N ALA A 192 19.72 8.82 -13.15
CA ALA A 192 19.41 7.59 -12.42
C ALA A 192 20.69 6.80 -12.05
N ALA A 193 21.67 6.72 -12.96
CA ALA A 193 22.94 6.09 -12.67
C ALA A 193 23.80 6.84 -11.63
N LYS A 194 23.54 8.14 -11.41
CA LYS A 194 24.26 9.00 -10.47
C LYS A 194 23.68 9.00 -9.05
N VAL A 195 22.66 8.19 -8.74
CA VAL A 195 22.20 8.04 -7.35
C VAL A 195 23.37 7.57 -6.49
N THR A 196 23.70 8.35 -5.46
CA THR A 196 24.77 8.06 -4.49
C THR A 196 24.19 7.78 -3.12
N MET A 197 25.04 7.30 -2.20
CA MET A 197 24.68 7.20 -0.78
C MET A 197 24.21 8.55 -0.19
N GLU A 198 24.89 9.65 -0.54
CA GLU A 198 24.52 11.00 -0.07
C GLU A 198 23.09 11.37 -0.54
N THR A 199 22.77 11.07 -1.79
CA THR A 199 21.41 11.27 -2.32
C THR A 199 20.38 10.41 -1.59
N ILE A 200 20.71 9.15 -1.27
CA ILE A 200 19.82 8.26 -0.51
C ILE A 200 19.59 8.78 0.91
N ILE A 201 20.63 9.27 1.60
CA ILE A 201 20.52 9.87 2.93
C ILE A 201 19.66 11.14 2.88
N ALA A 202 19.90 12.03 1.91
CA ALA A 202 19.11 13.25 1.73
C ALA A 202 17.64 12.94 1.40
N ALA A 203 17.38 11.94 0.57
CA ALA A 203 16.04 11.47 0.25
C ALA A 203 15.33 10.85 1.48
N SER A 204 16.09 10.13 2.31
CA SER A 204 15.59 9.54 3.56
C SER A 204 15.17 10.61 4.55
N LYS A 205 15.97 11.69 4.69
CA LYS A 205 15.62 12.86 5.51
C LYS A 205 14.31 13.49 5.05
N GLN A 206 14.17 13.73 3.75
CA GLN A 206 12.93 14.26 3.16
C GLN A 206 11.73 13.32 3.39
N GLY A 207 11.95 12.01 3.36
CA GLY A 207 10.93 11.02 3.69
C GLY A 207 10.44 11.16 5.14
N ILE A 208 11.38 11.27 6.10
CA ILE A 208 11.05 11.47 7.51
C ILE A 208 10.29 12.80 7.73
N GLU A 209 10.72 13.88 7.06
CA GLU A 209 10.02 15.17 7.08
C GLU A 209 8.57 15.03 6.60
N ARG A 210 8.33 14.29 5.50
CA ARG A 210 6.97 14.02 4.98
C ARG A 210 6.15 13.17 5.95
N CYS A 211 6.76 12.17 6.59
CA CYS A 211 6.10 11.35 7.61
C CYS A 211 5.55 12.23 8.73
N LEU A 212 6.41 13.08 9.30
CA LEU A 212 6.05 14.00 10.39
C LEU A 212 4.98 15.01 9.94
N ALA A 213 5.14 15.62 8.76
CA ALA A 213 4.15 16.55 8.22
C ALA A 213 2.77 15.89 8.03
N HIS A 214 2.74 14.64 7.55
CA HIS A 214 1.50 13.89 7.40
C HIS A 214 0.90 13.49 8.75
N ALA A 215 1.73 13.02 9.70
CA ALA A 215 1.30 12.61 11.03
C ALA A 215 0.72 13.76 11.86
N HIS A 216 1.26 14.97 11.71
CA HIS A 216 0.79 16.18 12.39
C HIS A 216 -0.23 16.99 11.57
N SER A 217 -0.70 16.46 10.43
CA SER A 217 -1.70 17.14 9.61
C SER A 217 -2.98 17.41 10.40
N THR A 218 -3.31 18.70 10.56
CA THR A 218 -4.53 19.15 11.26
C THR A 218 -5.68 19.48 10.32
N ARG A 219 -5.55 19.16 9.01
CA ARG A 219 -6.53 19.52 7.97
C ARG A 219 -7.95 19.05 8.31
N MET A 220 -8.08 17.86 8.90
CA MET A 220 -9.31 17.36 9.52
C MET A 220 -8.99 16.18 10.43
N ALA A 221 -9.89 15.86 11.37
CA ALA A 221 -9.75 14.76 12.33
C ALA A 221 -9.69 13.34 11.70
N ASN A 222 -9.78 13.22 10.37
CA ASN A 222 -9.65 11.96 9.64
C ASN A 222 -8.21 11.69 9.17
N PHE A 223 -7.30 12.65 9.31
CA PHE A 223 -5.90 12.53 8.93
C PHE A 223 -4.98 12.72 10.14
N GLY A 224 -3.74 12.28 9.98
CA GLY A 224 -2.72 12.38 11.02
C GLY A 224 -3.05 11.52 12.23
N ILE A 225 -2.25 11.62 13.29
CA ILE A 225 -2.44 10.82 14.51
C ILE A 225 -3.85 11.00 15.11
N SER A 226 -4.50 12.14 14.85
CA SER A 226 -5.88 12.43 15.24
C SER A 226 -6.90 11.42 14.68
N ALA A 227 -6.60 10.81 13.53
CA ALA A 227 -7.43 9.78 12.91
C ALA A 227 -7.55 8.53 13.79
N LEU A 228 -6.50 8.15 14.51
CA LEU A 228 -6.53 6.99 15.41
C LEU A 228 -7.42 7.26 16.62
N TYR A 229 -7.29 8.43 17.27
CA TYR A 229 -8.17 8.82 18.37
C TYR A 229 -9.63 8.92 17.92
N LYS A 230 -9.87 9.40 16.71
CA LYS A 230 -11.21 9.41 16.11
C LYS A 230 -11.73 7.98 15.92
N TRP A 231 -10.91 7.08 15.38
CA TRP A 231 -11.30 5.69 15.19
C TRP A 231 -11.60 4.98 16.51
N GLU A 232 -10.70 5.11 17.49
CA GLU A 232 -10.86 4.63 18.87
C GLU A 232 -12.22 5.04 19.45
N THR A 233 -12.54 6.33 19.35
CA THR A 233 -13.81 6.90 19.84
C THR A 233 -15.01 6.31 19.08
N ARG A 234 -14.91 6.18 17.75
CA ARG A 234 -16.01 5.70 16.91
C ARG A 234 -16.34 4.22 17.11
N LEU A 235 -15.39 3.42 17.58
CA LEU A 235 -15.61 2.02 17.94
C LEU A 235 -16.56 1.87 19.14
N THR A 236 -16.53 2.78 20.12
CA THR A 236 -17.30 2.66 21.38
C THR A 236 -18.41 3.69 21.56
N ALA A 237 -18.49 4.71 20.69
CA ALA A 237 -19.53 5.73 20.76
C ALA A 237 -20.96 5.15 20.67
N GLY A 238 -21.95 5.93 21.12
CA GLY A 238 -23.38 5.58 21.04
C GLY A 238 -24.18 6.33 19.97
N ASP A 239 -23.55 7.24 19.23
CA ASP A 239 -24.24 8.11 18.26
C ASP A 239 -24.42 7.44 16.88
N LYS A 240 -25.08 8.14 15.94
CA LYS A 240 -25.38 7.62 14.59
C LYS A 240 -24.15 7.29 13.74
N GLN A 241 -22.98 7.84 14.07
CA GLN A 241 -21.71 7.59 13.38
C GLN A 241 -20.86 6.53 14.09
N SER A 242 -21.31 5.98 15.22
CA SER A 242 -20.63 4.88 15.90
C SER A 242 -20.64 3.59 15.08
N TRP A 243 -19.62 2.76 15.28
CA TRP A 243 -19.52 1.48 14.59
C TRP A 243 -20.69 0.54 14.93
N ILE A 244 -21.17 0.56 16.18
CA ILE A 244 -22.31 -0.29 16.59
C ILE A 244 -23.60 0.05 15.82
N ARG A 245 -23.76 1.29 15.36
CA ARG A 245 -24.89 1.74 14.53
C ARG A 245 -24.63 1.55 13.04
N LEU A 246 -23.46 1.98 12.56
CA LEU A 246 -23.11 1.89 11.14
C LEU A 246 -23.00 0.45 10.63
N PHE A 247 -22.56 -0.46 11.51
CA PHE A 247 -22.32 -1.86 11.20
C PHE A 247 -23.26 -2.80 11.99
N GLU A 248 -24.49 -2.34 12.26
CA GLU A 248 -25.49 -3.11 13.01
C GLU A 248 -25.89 -4.41 12.28
N ALA A 249 -26.17 -4.30 10.97
CA ALA A 249 -26.58 -5.45 10.16
C ALA A 249 -25.44 -6.49 10.01
N PRO A 250 -25.75 -7.81 10.00
CA PRO A 250 -24.74 -8.88 9.94
C PRO A 250 -23.71 -8.73 8.80
N LYS A 251 -24.16 -8.35 7.59
CA LYS A 251 -23.28 -8.11 6.44
C LYS A 251 -22.32 -6.93 6.64
N HIS A 252 -22.79 -5.86 7.29
CA HIS A 252 -22.01 -4.65 7.53
C HIS A 252 -20.99 -4.89 8.64
N TRP A 253 -21.40 -5.58 9.71
CA TRP A 253 -20.52 -6.07 10.76
C TRP A 253 -19.36 -6.89 10.18
N SER A 254 -19.70 -7.95 9.44
CA SER A 254 -18.74 -8.86 8.82
C SER A 254 -17.76 -8.11 7.91
N LYS A 255 -18.27 -7.16 7.13
CA LYS A 255 -17.46 -6.31 6.26
C LYS A 255 -16.53 -5.36 7.01
N ALA A 256 -16.92 -4.83 8.17
CA ALA A 256 -16.05 -4.00 9.00
C ALA A 256 -14.88 -4.82 9.58
N LEU A 257 -15.16 -6.02 10.06
CA LEU A 257 -14.12 -6.93 10.56
C LEU A 257 -13.12 -7.30 9.45
N TYR A 258 -13.64 -7.77 8.32
CA TYR A 258 -12.82 -8.10 7.15
C TYR A 258 -12.00 -6.91 6.64
N SER A 259 -12.62 -5.73 6.53
CA SER A 259 -11.92 -4.52 6.04
C SER A 259 -10.82 -4.08 7.00
N THR A 260 -10.96 -4.32 8.31
CA THR A 260 -9.90 -4.03 9.29
C THR A 260 -8.67 -4.87 9.00
N VAL A 261 -8.82 -6.18 8.86
CA VAL A 261 -7.71 -7.08 8.52
C VAL A 261 -7.12 -6.70 7.17
N ARG A 262 -7.97 -6.46 6.17
CA ARG A 262 -7.54 -6.16 4.80
C ARG A 262 -6.71 -4.88 4.72
N HIS A 263 -7.05 -3.81 5.44
CA HIS A 263 -6.25 -2.58 5.43
C HIS A 263 -4.96 -2.66 6.25
N ILE A 264 -4.89 -3.57 7.23
CA ILE A 264 -3.69 -3.77 8.06
C ILE A 264 -2.71 -4.74 7.41
N VAL A 265 -3.21 -5.74 6.69
CA VAL A 265 -2.42 -6.88 6.22
C VAL A 265 -2.20 -6.84 4.71
N HIS A 266 -3.28 -6.70 3.92
CA HIS A 266 -3.19 -6.78 2.46
C HIS A 266 -2.51 -5.55 1.86
N ASN A 267 -1.53 -5.78 0.99
CA ASN A 267 -0.78 -4.72 0.32
C ASN A 267 -0.03 -3.81 1.31
N THR A 268 0.47 -4.43 2.37
CA THR A 268 1.34 -3.86 3.39
C THR A 268 2.39 -4.91 3.79
N ASP A 269 3.24 -4.61 4.77
CA ASP A 269 4.16 -5.58 5.40
C ASP A 269 3.49 -6.60 6.34
N GLY A 270 2.14 -6.60 6.42
CA GLY A 270 1.35 -7.42 7.33
C GLY A 270 1.01 -6.73 8.66
N SER A 271 1.50 -5.51 8.89
CA SER A 271 1.36 -4.79 10.16
C SER A 271 1.30 -3.27 9.91
N ALA A 272 0.51 -2.88 8.91
CA ALA A 272 0.25 -1.48 8.55
C ALA A 272 1.53 -0.66 8.28
N PHE A 273 2.57 -1.26 7.68
CA PHE A 273 3.86 -0.64 7.32
C PHE A 273 4.80 -0.34 8.50
N ARG A 274 4.44 -0.68 9.73
CA ARG A 274 5.23 -0.28 10.91
C ARG A 274 6.58 -1.02 10.95
N PRO A 275 6.65 -2.36 10.83
CA PRO A 275 7.94 -3.06 10.70
C PRO A 275 8.78 -2.62 9.50
N ALA A 276 8.17 -2.39 8.34
CA ALA A 276 8.88 -1.92 7.16
C ALA A 276 9.50 -0.52 7.37
N TYR A 277 8.76 0.37 8.03
CA TYR A 277 9.28 1.70 8.39
C TYR A 277 10.34 1.64 9.49
N ALA A 278 10.20 0.74 10.47
CA ALA A 278 11.22 0.48 11.48
C ALA A 278 12.53 0.01 10.85
N ALA A 279 12.48 -0.92 9.90
CA ALA A 279 13.64 -1.39 9.15
C ALA A 279 14.34 -0.25 8.38
N PHE A 280 13.57 0.63 7.74
CA PHE A 280 14.10 1.86 7.13
C PHE A 280 14.81 2.76 8.14
N LEU A 281 14.17 3.07 9.27
CA LEU A 281 14.76 3.94 10.30
C LEU A 281 16.05 3.34 10.87
N ASN A 282 16.08 2.03 11.11
CA ASN A 282 17.27 1.33 11.59
C ASN A 282 18.41 1.36 10.56
N GLN A 283 18.09 1.17 9.28
CA GLN A 283 19.07 1.22 8.20
C GLN A 283 19.66 2.62 8.09
N VAL A 284 18.83 3.67 8.06
CA VAL A 284 19.30 5.06 7.97
C VAL A 284 20.05 5.47 9.24
N GLY A 285 19.53 5.13 10.42
CA GLY A 285 20.17 5.38 11.71
C GLY A 285 21.57 4.78 11.80
N THR A 286 21.75 3.58 11.25
CA THR A 286 23.08 2.96 11.13
C THR A 286 23.98 3.71 10.14
N LEU A 287 23.45 4.14 8.99
CA LEU A 287 24.22 4.85 7.96
C LEU A 287 24.78 6.20 8.44
N ILE A 288 24.05 6.93 9.28
CA ILE A 288 24.44 8.26 9.76
C ILE A 288 24.88 8.29 11.23
N ASP A 289 24.99 7.13 11.89
CA ASP A 289 25.31 7.01 13.32
C ASP A 289 24.35 7.84 14.21
N GLU A 290 23.04 7.71 13.93
CA GLU A 290 21.96 8.38 14.66
C GLU A 290 21.14 7.38 15.51
N PRO A 291 21.43 7.27 16.82
CA PRO A 291 20.77 6.30 17.69
C PRO A 291 19.28 6.58 17.91
N LEU A 292 18.82 7.84 17.79
CA LEU A 292 17.39 8.15 17.96
C LEU A 292 16.52 7.59 16.82
N LEU A 293 17.10 7.42 15.62
CA LEU A 293 16.39 6.72 14.53
C LEU A 293 16.20 5.25 14.85
N ASN A 294 17.21 4.59 15.45
CA ASN A 294 17.12 3.20 15.87
C ASN A 294 16.08 3.04 17.01
N GLU A 295 16.11 3.94 18.00
CA GLU A 295 15.10 3.95 19.08
C GLU A 295 13.68 4.13 18.51
N CYS A 296 13.51 5.04 17.55
CA CYS A 296 12.24 5.26 16.88
C CYS A 296 11.80 3.99 16.11
N GLY A 297 12.72 3.31 15.44
CA GLY A 297 12.48 2.03 14.79
C GLY A 297 11.96 0.97 15.75
N GLU A 298 12.59 0.80 16.92
CA GLU A 298 12.11 -0.13 17.96
C GLU A 298 10.70 0.19 18.45
N ARG A 299 10.35 1.47 18.55
CA ARG A 299 9.01 1.91 18.96
C ARG A 299 7.96 1.57 17.89
N PHE A 300 8.26 1.77 16.62
CA PHE A 300 7.36 1.36 15.54
C PHE A 300 7.27 -0.15 15.38
N GLU A 301 8.33 -0.92 15.65
CA GLU A 301 8.25 -2.38 15.67
C GLU A 301 7.24 -2.86 16.74
N LYS A 302 7.29 -2.25 17.94
CA LYS A 302 6.34 -2.52 19.02
C LYS A 302 4.90 -2.16 18.63
N THR A 303 4.67 -1.02 17.97
CA THR A 303 3.32 -0.68 17.50
C THR A 303 2.87 -1.57 16.34
N GLY A 304 3.79 -2.05 15.50
CA GLY A 304 3.54 -3.08 14.50
C GLY A 304 2.97 -4.37 15.09
N ALA A 305 3.47 -4.80 16.25
CA ALA A 305 2.90 -5.94 16.97
C ALA A 305 1.45 -5.67 17.43
N LEU A 306 1.12 -4.45 17.86
CA LEU A 306 -0.24 -4.06 18.20
C LEU A 306 -1.16 -4.00 16.97
N TRP A 307 -0.66 -3.52 15.83
CA TRP A 307 -1.40 -3.56 14.56
C TRP A 307 -1.73 -5.00 14.16
N ARG A 308 -0.76 -5.92 14.30
CA ARG A 308 -0.99 -7.35 14.05
C ARG A 308 -2.02 -7.93 15.02
N GLN A 309 -1.91 -7.59 16.31
CA GLN A 309 -2.89 -8.00 17.31
C GLN A 309 -4.30 -7.47 16.99
N LEU A 310 -4.41 -6.24 16.49
CA LEU A 310 -5.69 -5.66 16.06
C LEU A 310 -6.27 -6.40 14.85
N ALA A 311 -5.44 -6.76 13.86
CA ALA A 311 -5.88 -7.56 12.73
C ALA A 311 -6.32 -8.98 13.17
N ASP A 312 -5.57 -9.60 14.09
CA ASP A 312 -5.91 -10.91 14.63
C ASP A 312 -7.24 -10.88 15.40
N LEU A 313 -7.43 -9.87 16.25
CA LEU A 313 -8.67 -9.65 16.99
C LEU A 313 -9.84 -9.33 16.05
N ALA A 314 -9.62 -8.59 14.97
CA ALA A 314 -10.70 -8.16 14.09
C ALA A 314 -11.45 -9.34 13.48
N LEU A 315 -10.78 -10.44 13.11
CA LEU A 315 -11.42 -11.69 12.67
C LEU A 315 -11.32 -12.77 13.76
N PRO A 316 -12.37 -12.93 14.59
CA PRO A 316 -12.37 -13.85 15.73
C PRO A 316 -12.26 -15.33 15.31
N ASP A 317 -11.55 -16.13 16.12
CA ASP A 317 -11.29 -17.56 15.83
C ASP A 317 -12.46 -18.48 16.18
N GLU A 318 -13.43 -17.98 16.93
CA GLU A 318 -14.60 -18.74 17.39
C GLU A 318 -15.53 -19.15 16.23
N ALA A 319 -15.41 -18.49 15.08
CA ALA A 319 -16.13 -18.85 13.85
C ALA A 319 -15.15 -19.46 12.84
N ASP A 320 -15.37 -20.72 12.45
CA ASP A 320 -14.49 -21.45 11.52
C ASP A 320 -14.22 -20.68 10.22
N ALA A 321 -15.25 -20.05 9.64
CA ALA A 321 -15.11 -19.26 8.42
C ALA A 321 -14.25 -18.00 8.62
N ALA A 322 -14.35 -17.33 9.79
CA ALA A 322 -13.54 -16.16 10.11
C ALA A 322 -12.07 -16.54 10.34
N LYS A 323 -11.83 -17.64 11.07
CA LYS A 323 -10.50 -18.23 11.27
C LYS A 323 -9.84 -18.61 9.95
N ALA A 324 -10.56 -19.32 9.08
CA ALA A 324 -10.06 -19.73 7.77
C ALA A 324 -9.80 -18.53 6.85
N LEU A 325 -10.68 -17.52 6.85
CA LEU A 325 -10.48 -16.27 6.10
C LEU A 325 -9.23 -15.53 6.57
N LYS A 326 -9.06 -15.38 7.90
CA LYS A 326 -7.88 -14.74 8.49
C LYS A 326 -6.58 -15.44 8.09
N ALA A 327 -6.52 -16.76 8.25
CA ALA A 327 -5.36 -17.55 7.85
C ALA A 327 -5.06 -17.39 6.35
N LEU A 328 -6.08 -17.47 5.49
CA LEU A 328 -5.91 -17.28 4.04
C LEU A 328 -5.31 -15.91 3.70
N ILE A 329 -5.78 -14.83 4.32
CA ILE A 329 -5.26 -13.48 4.06
C ILE A 329 -3.79 -13.38 4.49
N ILE A 330 -3.46 -13.78 5.72
CA ILE A 330 -2.11 -13.67 6.29
C ILE A 330 -1.12 -14.53 5.48
N ASP A 331 -1.47 -15.80 5.23
CA ASP A 331 -0.61 -16.72 4.49
C ASP A 331 -0.37 -16.23 3.05
N THR A 332 -1.39 -15.65 2.42
CA THR A 332 -1.26 -15.12 1.05
C THR A 332 -0.28 -13.96 1.00
N GLU A 333 -0.38 -12.99 1.91
CA GLU A 333 0.55 -11.86 1.95
C GLU A 333 1.98 -12.30 2.34
N GLN A 334 2.12 -13.29 3.24
CA GLN A 334 3.43 -13.85 3.58
C GLN A 334 4.08 -14.56 2.39
N LEU A 335 3.31 -15.35 1.63
CA LEU A 335 3.80 -15.99 0.40
C LEU A 335 4.18 -14.95 -0.65
N ILE A 336 3.40 -13.89 -0.83
CA ILE A 336 3.76 -12.78 -1.73
C ILE A 336 5.10 -12.18 -1.30
N ARG A 337 5.23 -11.78 -0.03
CA ARG A 337 6.43 -11.14 0.51
C ARG A 337 7.68 -12.02 0.35
N ASN A 338 7.55 -13.32 0.55
CA ASN A 338 8.67 -14.27 0.47
C ASN A 338 8.94 -14.78 -0.95
N GLY A 339 8.21 -14.29 -1.97
CA GLY A 339 8.36 -14.74 -3.35
C GLY A 339 7.84 -16.15 -3.63
N GLY A 340 6.99 -16.69 -2.75
CA GLY A 340 6.34 -17.99 -2.90
C GLY A 340 4.95 -17.92 -3.54
N MET A 341 4.50 -16.76 -4.01
CA MET A 341 3.19 -16.57 -4.65
C MET A 341 3.32 -16.30 -6.14
N GLN A 342 2.77 -17.21 -6.94
CA GLN A 342 2.52 -16.97 -8.37
C GLN A 342 1.13 -16.36 -8.58
N HIS A 343 0.93 -15.64 -9.69
CA HIS A 343 -0.35 -15.02 -10.01
C HIS A 343 -1.51 -16.03 -10.07
N ALA A 344 -1.31 -17.21 -10.68
CA ALA A 344 -2.35 -18.22 -10.80
C ALA A 344 -2.82 -18.73 -9.43
N ASP A 345 -1.90 -18.92 -8.48
CA ASP A 345 -2.20 -19.35 -7.11
C ASP A 345 -2.93 -18.24 -6.33
N TYR A 346 -2.56 -16.99 -6.56
CA TYR A 346 -3.23 -15.84 -5.96
C TYR A 346 -4.71 -15.78 -6.37
N VAL A 347 -5.02 -15.97 -7.65
CA VAL A 347 -6.41 -15.97 -8.14
C VAL A 347 -7.23 -17.07 -7.47
N GLN A 348 -6.69 -18.29 -7.31
CA GLN A 348 -7.38 -19.37 -6.59
C GLN A 348 -7.62 -19.03 -5.12
N ARG A 349 -6.65 -18.37 -4.47
CA ARG A 349 -6.78 -17.93 -3.07
C ARG A 349 -7.85 -16.85 -2.90
N LEU A 350 -8.00 -15.94 -3.87
CA LEU A 350 -9.08 -14.95 -3.86
C LEU A 350 -10.47 -15.60 -3.88
N ASP A 351 -10.66 -16.66 -4.67
CA ASP A 351 -11.91 -17.43 -4.67
C ASP A 351 -12.17 -18.07 -3.29
N GLY A 352 -11.12 -18.63 -2.68
CA GLY A 352 -11.16 -19.13 -1.31
C GLY A 352 -11.58 -18.06 -0.30
N MET A 353 -10.96 -16.87 -0.34
CA MET A 353 -11.32 -15.73 0.51
C MET A 353 -12.76 -15.28 0.29
N SER A 354 -13.21 -15.21 -0.96
CA SER A 354 -14.58 -14.84 -1.33
C SER A 354 -15.61 -15.83 -0.77
N LYS A 355 -15.31 -17.13 -0.83
CA LYS A 355 -16.13 -18.19 -0.22
C LYS A 355 -16.21 -18.03 1.29
N GLN A 356 -15.07 -17.95 1.98
CA GLN A 356 -15.03 -17.83 3.44
C GLN A 356 -15.72 -16.55 3.93
N ARG A 357 -15.60 -15.44 3.19
CA ARG A 357 -16.33 -14.20 3.51
C ARG A 357 -17.85 -14.38 3.45
N LYS A 358 -18.36 -15.03 2.41
CA LYS A 358 -19.81 -15.31 2.29
C LYS A 358 -20.30 -16.22 3.41
N GLU A 359 -19.54 -17.25 3.76
CA GLU A 359 -19.86 -18.16 4.86
C GLU A 359 -19.89 -17.41 6.21
N MET A 360 -18.91 -16.53 6.45
CA MET A 360 -18.88 -15.66 7.63
C MET A 360 -20.08 -14.73 7.70
N GLU A 361 -20.44 -14.08 6.59
CA GLU A 361 -21.60 -13.19 6.50
C GLU A 361 -22.92 -13.93 6.82
N GLN A 362 -23.05 -15.19 6.40
CA GLN A 362 -24.24 -16.03 6.64
C GLN A 362 -24.31 -16.57 8.06
N ALA A 363 -23.16 -16.87 8.68
CA ALA A 363 -23.08 -17.41 10.03
C ALA A 363 -23.09 -16.32 11.13
N ALA A 364 -23.06 -15.03 10.77
CA ALA A 364 -22.94 -13.92 11.71
C ALA A 364 -24.23 -13.69 12.53
N ASP A 365 -24.36 -14.39 13.66
CA ASP A 365 -25.44 -14.23 14.64
C ASP A 365 -24.96 -13.60 15.97
N TRP A 366 -24.16 -12.53 15.86
CA TRP A 366 -23.61 -11.85 17.03
C TRP A 366 -24.63 -10.92 17.67
N LYS A 367 -24.90 -11.13 18.97
CA LYS A 367 -25.73 -10.24 19.79
C LYS A 367 -25.08 -8.87 19.93
N THR A 368 -25.89 -7.84 20.16
CA THR A 368 -25.43 -6.46 20.30
C THR A 368 -24.36 -6.30 21.40
N GLU A 369 -24.50 -7.02 22.51
CA GLU A 369 -23.55 -7.02 23.63
C GLU A 369 -22.18 -7.58 23.20
N GLN A 370 -22.16 -8.69 22.47
CA GLN A 370 -20.92 -9.28 21.93
C GLN A 370 -20.23 -8.33 20.96
N LYS A 371 -21.00 -7.67 20.07
CA LYS A 371 -20.47 -6.65 19.14
C LYS A 371 -19.84 -5.47 19.89
N LYS A 372 -20.48 -4.99 20.96
CA LYS A 372 -19.97 -3.90 21.81
C LYS A 372 -18.68 -4.31 22.53
N GLU A 373 -18.64 -5.50 23.11
CA GLU A 373 -17.45 -6.02 23.79
C GLU A 373 -16.26 -6.14 22.81
N HIS A 374 -16.51 -6.64 21.60
CA HIS A 374 -15.50 -6.78 20.56
C HIS A 374 -14.97 -5.43 20.08
N PHE A 375 -15.84 -4.47 19.76
CA PHE A 375 -15.40 -3.12 19.40
C PHE A 375 -14.71 -2.40 20.55
N MET A 376 -15.09 -2.67 21.80
CA MET A 376 -14.37 -2.14 22.97
C MET A 376 -12.97 -2.74 23.08
N ALA A 377 -12.80 -4.04 22.80
CA ALA A 377 -11.47 -4.67 22.76
C ALA A 377 -10.60 -4.09 21.64
N MET A 378 -11.15 -3.90 20.44
CA MET A 378 -10.47 -3.23 19.33
C MET A 378 -10.08 -1.79 19.70
N SER A 379 -10.99 -1.04 20.32
CA SER A 379 -10.77 0.36 20.74
C SER A 379 -9.59 0.47 21.70
N ARG A 380 -9.45 -0.45 22.66
CA ARG A 380 -8.29 -0.48 23.58
C ARG A 380 -6.97 -0.64 22.83
N ILE A 381 -6.90 -1.52 21.82
CA ILE A 381 -5.66 -1.70 21.03
C ILE A 381 -5.38 -0.46 20.18
N VAL A 382 -6.41 0.13 19.54
CA VAL A 382 -6.24 1.39 18.77
C VAL A 382 -5.74 2.52 19.66
N GLY A 383 -6.25 2.65 20.89
CA GLY A 383 -5.77 3.64 21.87
C GLY A 383 -4.31 3.41 22.27
N GLN A 384 -3.89 2.15 22.47
CA GLN A 384 -2.49 1.80 22.73
C GLN A 384 -1.57 2.16 21.55
N ILE A 385 -1.99 1.86 20.32
CA ILE A 385 -1.27 2.26 19.11
C ILE A 385 -1.13 3.79 19.07
N ALA A 386 -2.22 4.53 19.25
CA ALA A 386 -2.21 5.99 19.17
C ALA A 386 -1.28 6.64 20.21
N ALA A 387 -1.28 6.12 21.44
CA ALA A 387 -0.40 6.61 22.50
C ALA A 387 1.08 6.33 22.19
N GLN A 388 1.42 5.09 21.81
CA GLN A 388 2.80 4.71 21.52
C GLN A 388 3.35 5.37 20.24
N GLU A 389 2.53 5.49 19.19
CA GLU A 389 2.95 6.15 17.95
C GLU A 389 3.13 7.65 18.14
N LYS A 390 2.38 8.29 19.05
CA LYS A 390 2.65 9.69 19.42
C LYS A 390 4.05 9.85 20.02
N GLU A 391 4.43 9.00 20.97
CA GLU A 391 5.78 9.04 21.55
C GLU A 391 6.87 8.74 20.49
N ALA A 392 6.63 7.77 19.61
CA ALA A 392 7.55 7.44 18.53
C ALA A 392 7.77 8.63 17.57
N LEU A 393 6.71 9.38 17.27
CA LEU A 393 6.79 10.60 16.44
C LEU A 393 7.57 11.72 17.14
N ASP A 394 7.44 11.88 18.47
CA ASP A 394 8.23 12.85 19.23
C ASP A 394 9.74 12.51 19.16
N VAL A 395 10.10 11.22 19.27
CA VAL A 395 11.49 10.75 19.09
C VAL A 395 11.97 10.96 17.66
N LEU A 396 11.13 10.66 16.66
CA LEU A 396 11.45 10.89 15.24
C LEU A 396 11.73 12.36 14.94
N GLN A 397 10.93 13.26 15.54
CA GLN A 397 11.10 14.70 15.41
C GLN A 397 12.43 15.19 16.01
N ALA A 398 12.85 14.62 17.14
CA ALA A 398 14.15 14.90 17.74
C ALA A 398 15.31 14.38 16.87
N ALA A 399 15.19 13.15 16.34
CA ALA A 399 16.19 12.57 15.44
C ALA A 399 16.40 13.40 14.18
N LEU A 400 15.34 14.00 13.63
CA LEU A 400 15.42 14.87 12.45
C LEU A 400 16.19 16.18 12.71
N GLN A 401 16.22 16.65 13.95
CA GLN A 401 16.95 17.86 14.37
C GLN A 401 18.43 17.60 14.69
N SER A 402 18.86 16.35 14.62
CA SER A 402 20.24 15.96 14.91
C SER A 402 21.24 16.57 13.92
N ALA A 403 22.43 16.90 14.43
CA ALA A 403 23.56 17.33 13.61
C ALA A 403 24.14 16.20 12.75
N ARG A 404 23.74 14.93 12.97
CA ARG A 404 24.18 13.76 12.19
C ARG A 404 23.71 13.75 10.74
N TRP A 405 22.75 14.61 10.39
CA TRP A 405 22.29 14.80 9.01
C TRP A 405 23.18 15.74 8.18
N ALA A 406 24.18 16.39 8.80
CA ALA A 406 25.00 17.43 8.18
C ALA A 406 26.24 16.88 7.48
#